data_AF-A0A5C6F625-F1
#
_entry.id   AF-A0A5C6F625-F1
#
_cell.length_a   1.000
_cell.length_b   1.000
_cell.length_c   1.000
_cell.angle_alpha   90.00
_cell.angle_beta   90.00
_cell.angle_gamma   90.00
#
_symmetry.space_group_name_H-M   'P 1'
#
loop_
_entity.id
_entity.type
_entity.pdbx_description
1 polymer ?
#
loop_
_entity_poly.entity_id
_entity_poly.type
_entity_poly.pdbx_seq_one_letter_code
_entity_poly.pdbx_strand_id
1 'polypeptide(L)'
;MTNNDKTEAKPTPRERALIIREPDKTAWTKAIGVLSNRGWFSVLLGSAAVLFSLWMVLAYASSWRTENVLSGMESDVELRTRKANAELQDKILRQAELANQEAFAVASSKLSLALREVSSAGSAIDQLKANTKAIQVETDQFLDGPLGRKVVSDAAMIEEVESLVGVASDTESVDVELLQEQLSTLAKPLLDAQKDLPADFSPSSEILGAVRELKRQAERDDQASERTLLSLRDLTSRASKLTSMSETTLRSLLAQRATDRRSAELRQLAEQLEISRRENAAMTTNATIAKERQIAEAEKSALEKIAREEAERIRIEAKRKADDLADVNERKRKAAEATKLEQEFQRDLPAIRQYLSPLFGNGYSLRGKESSKPGPASYSHLVTLGTEAATQDGLIHMIKVLDAGWNDRTTTKWGSADYRYLKPTHWGQLDMTTLQAAHDLFRKYGKTLKDKGMLDP
;
A
#
# COMPACT_ATOMS: atom_id res chain seq x y z
N MET A 1 19.88 -17.89 -6.62
CA MET A 1 19.28 -19.04 -5.92
C MET A 1 20.13 -20.25 -6.22
N THR A 2 20.43 -20.98 -5.15
CA THR A 2 21.39 -22.08 -4.94
C THR A 2 21.33 -23.25 -5.93
N ASN A 3 22.50 -23.79 -6.27
CA ASN A 3 22.87 -25.23 -6.26
C ASN A 3 24.38 -25.31 -6.56
N ASN A 4 25.27 -25.43 -5.57
CA ASN A 4 25.73 -26.66 -4.91
C ASN A 4 25.93 -27.84 -5.88
N ASP A 5 27.18 -28.07 -6.30
CA ASP A 5 27.71 -29.43 -6.29
C ASP A 5 29.22 -29.45 -6.04
N LYS A 6 29.60 -30.10 -4.94
CA LYS A 6 30.97 -30.33 -4.47
C LYS A 6 31.35 -31.76 -4.88
N THR A 7 32.41 -31.93 -5.66
CA THR A 7 33.12 -33.20 -5.73
C THR A 7 34.58 -32.97 -5.35
N GLU A 8 34.90 -33.39 -4.13
CA GLU A 8 36.25 -33.43 -3.57
C GLU A 8 37.07 -34.52 -4.25
N ALA A 9 38.16 -34.12 -4.91
CA ALA A 9 39.21 -35.02 -5.35
C ALA A 9 40.08 -35.42 -4.16
N LYS A 10 40.20 -36.74 -3.90
CA LYS A 10 41.15 -37.30 -2.93
C LYS A 10 42.58 -37.28 -3.49
N PRO A 11 43.57 -36.77 -2.75
CA PRO A 11 44.98 -37.06 -3.03
C PRO A 11 45.40 -38.36 -2.30
N THR A 12 46.04 -39.27 -3.03
CA THR A 12 47.02 -40.23 -2.48
C THR A 12 48.39 -39.59 -2.64
N PRO A 13 49.34 -39.67 -1.68
CA PRO A 13 50.23 -40.84 -1.64
C PRO A 13 50.94 -41.05 -0.27
N ARG A 14 51.76 -42.11 -0.20
CA ARG A 14 53.03 -42.18 0.54
C ARG A 14 53.20 -41.21 1.72
N GLU A 15 52.91 -41.67 2.93
CA GLU A 15 53.60 -41.36 4.19
C GLU A 15 52.73 -41.84 5.36
N ARG A 16 52.99 -43.05 5.84
CA ARG A 16 52.71 -43.48 7.23
C ARG A 16 53.42 -44.82 7.51
N ALA A 17 54.59 -44.67 8.11
CA ALA A 17 55.26 -45.54 9.11
C ALA A 17 55.06 -47.07 8.97
N LEU A 18 56.06 -47.90 8.65
CA LEU A 18 57.34 -48.09 9.35
C LEU A 18 57.15 -48.32 10.86
N ILE A 19 56.70 -49.53 11.23
CA ILE A 19 56.92 -50.12 12.56
C ILE A 19 57.59 -51.49 12.33
N ILE A 20 58.90 -51.48 12.51
CA ILE A 20 59.78 -52.65 12.59
C ILE A 20 59.60 -53.23 14.00
N ARG A 21 59.26 -54.52 14.09
CA ARG A 21 59.32 -55.29 15.35
C ARG A 21 60.70 -55.95 15.42
N GLU A 22 61.54 -55.48 16.33
CA GLU A 22 62.84 -56.09 16.65
C GLU A 22 62.65 -57.50 17.26
N PRO A 23 63.40 -58.52 16.82
CA PRO A 23 63.51 -59.77 17.56
C PRO A 23 64.58 -59.66 18.66
N ASP A 24 64.16 -60.06 19.85
CA ASP A 24 64.85 -60.08 21.14
C ASP A 24 66.25 -60.75 21.07
N LYS A 25 67.30 -59.98 21.43
CA LYS A 25 68.73 -60.37 21.36
C LYS A 25 69.28 -60.95 22.66
N THR A 26 68.46 -61.49 23.55
CA THR A 26 68.91 -61.90 24.89
C THR A 26 69.17 -63.40 25.10
N ALA A 27 69.04 -64.26 24.07
CA ALA A 27 69.26 -65.71 24.23
C ALA A 27 70.70 -66.21 23.92
N TRP A 28 71.60 -65.37 23.39
CA TRP A 28 72.89 -65.86 22.84
C TRP A 28 74.14 -65.65 23.71
N THR A 29 74.05 -64.97 24.86
CA THR A 29 75.24 -64.54 25.64
C THR A 29 75.48 -65.30 26.95
N LYS A 30 74.86 -66.48 27.15
CA LYS A 30 75.12 -67.35 28.32
C LYS A 30 75.71 -68.74 28.00
N ALA A 31 76.23 -68.97 26.79
CA ALA A 31 76.81 -70.26 26.40
C ALA A 31 78.32 -70.25 26.09
N ILE A 32 79.02 -69.11 26.14
CA ILE A 32 80.42 -69.03 25.66
C ILE A 32 81.45 -68.89 26.80
N GLY A 33 81.00 -69.06 28.05
CA GLY A 33 81.82 -68.86 29.25
C GLY A 33 82.26 -70.13 30.00
N VAL A 34 82.22 -71.34 29.43
CA VAL A 34 82.79 -72.55 30.08
C VAL A 34 83.22 -73.57 29.02
N LEU A 35 84.50 -73.99 29.09
CA LEU A 35 85.13 -75.17 28.45
C LEU A 35 85.55 -75.08 26.98
N SER A 36 86.35 -74.05 26.71
CA SER A 36 87.51 -74.12 25.81
C SER A 36 88.57 -75.09 26.35
N ASN A 37 88.54 -76.37 25.97
CA ASN A 37 89.77 -77.18 25.90
C ASN A 37 89.56 -78.45 25.05
N ARG A 38 89.64 -78.32 23.71
CA ARG A 38 89.87 -79.42 22.76
C ARG A 38 90.11 -78.84 21.36
N GLY A 39 91.23 -79.21 20.75
CA GLY A 39 91.81 -78.61 19.52
C GLY A 39 91.03 -78.77 18.21
N TRP A 40 89.70 -78.95 18.25
CA TRP A 40 88.86 -79.07 17.05
C TRP A 40 88.20 -77.74 16.62
N PHE A 41 88.28 -76.69 17.45
CA PHE A 41 87.57 -75.43 17.22
C PHE A 41 88.14 -74.55 16.08
N SER A 42 89.44 -74.65 15.78
CA SER A 42 90.06 -73.85 14.71
C SER A 42 89.66 -74.30 13.31
N VAL A 43 89.38 -75.60 13.10
CA VAL A 43 88.93 -76.14 11.82
C VAL A 43 87.47 -75.74 11.54
N LEU A 44 86.63 -75.72 12.58
CA LEU A 44 85.22 -75.31 12.47
C LEU A 44 85.07 -73.81 12.17
N LEU A 45 85.89 -72.94 12.78
CA LEU A 45 85.86 -71.50 12.48
C LEU A 45 86.33 -71.17 11.06
N GLY A 46 87.36 -71.85 10.55
CA GLY A 46 87.78 -71.69 9.16
C GLY A 46 86.69 -72.10 8.17
N SER A 47 86.02 -73.23 8.45
CA SER A 47 84.92 -73.74 7.62
C SER A 47 83.70 -72.81 7.62
N ALA A 48 83.32 -72.28 8.80
CA ALA A 48 82.21 -71.35 8.92
C ALA A 48 82.49 -70.00 8.24
N ALA A 49 83.72 -69.51 8.31
CA ALA A 49 84.11 -68.27 7.62
C ALA A 49 84.05 -68.41 6.09
N VAL A 50 84.46 -69.57 5.54
CA VAL A 50 84.35 -69.86 4.10
C VAL A 50 82.89 -69.97 3.65
N LEU A 51 82.04 -70.64 4.42
CA LEU A 51 80.61 -70.74 4.10
C LEU A 51 79.90 -69.39 4.21
N PHE A 52 80.24 -68.57 5.20
CA PHE A 52 79.66 -67.24 5.36
C PHE A 52 80.09 -66.28 4.25
N SER A 53 81.36 -66.32 3.84
CA SER A 53 81.84 -65.53 2.70
C SER A 53 81.23 -66.00 1.39
N LEU A 54 81.05 -67.31 1.18
CA LEU A 54 80.34 -67.85 0.01
C LEU A 54 78.86 -67.40 0.00
N TRP A 55 78.19 -67.42 1.16
CA TRP A 55 76.81 -66.95 1.29
C TRP A 55 76.70 -65.44 1.03
N MET A 56 77.62 -64.61 1.54
CA MET A 56 77.65 -63.18 1.27
C MET A 56 77.88 -62.88 -0.21
N VAL A 57 78.76 -63.62 -0.89
CA VAL A 57 78.98 -63.48 -2.34
C VAL A 57 77.74 -63.91 -3.13
N LEU A 58 77.08 -65.01 -2.75
CA LEU A 58 75.82 -65.45 -3.38
C LEU A 58 74.69 -64.45 -3.12
N ALA A 59 74.58 -63.92 -1.91
CA ALA A 59 73.60 -62.91 -1.55
C ALA A 59 73.84 -61.62 -2.35
N TYR A 60 75.08 -61.15 -2.44
CA TYR A 60 75.44 -59.97 -3.24
C TYR A 60 75.23 -60.17 -4.74
N ALA A 61 75.62 -61.33 -5.28
CA ALA A 61 75.37 -61.65 -6.69
C ALA A 61 73.87 -61.76 -6.99
N SER A 62 73.08 -62.31 -6.05
CA SER A 62 71.62 -62.36 -6.18
C SER A 62 71.00 -60.98 -6.10
N SER A 63 71.43 -60.11 -5.17
CA SER A 63 70.90 -58.76 -5.01
C SER A 63 71.24 -57.90 -6.23
N TRP A 64 72.47 -57.99 -6.72
CA TRP A 64 72.92 -57.29 -7.94
C TRP A 64 72.14 -57.73 -9.18
N ARG A 65 71.87 -59.04 -9.31
CA ARG A 65 71.05 -59.56 -10.42
C ARG A 65 69.60 -59.13 -10.30
N THR A 66 69.01 -59.12 -9.11
CA THR A 66 67.64 -58.62 -8.92
C THR A 66 67.56 -57.12 -9.19
N GLU A 67 68.54 -56.32 -8.78
CA GLU A 67 68.56 -54.87 -8.99
C GLU A 67 68.75 -54.51 -10.47
N ASN A 68 69.58 -55.26 -11.21
CA ASN A 68 69.71 -55.09 -12.66
C ASN A 68 68.47 -55.54 -13.45
N VAL A 69 67.79 -56.60 -13.00
CA VAL A 69 66.54 -57.06 -13.64
C VAL A 69 65.39 -56.11 -13.31
N LEU A 70 65.28 -55.62 -12.07
CA LEU A 70 64.29 -54.64 -11.65
C LEU A 70 64.49 -53.31 -12.38
N SER A 71 65.72 -52.79 -12.46
CA SER A 71 65.99 -51.54 -13.21
C SER A 71 65.73 -51.70 -14.71
N GLY A 72 66.06 -52.85 -15.30
CA GLY A 72 65.68 -53.19 -16.67
C GLY A 72 64.17 -53.21 -16.89
N MET A 73 63.42 -53.88 -16.01
CA MET A 73 61.96 -53.94 -16.06
C MET A 73 61.31 -52.57 -15.82
N GLU A 74 61.83 -51.77 -14.90
CA GLU A 74 61.37 -50.39 -14.68
C GLU A 74 61.60 -49.54 -15.93
N SER A 75 62.78 -49.63 -16.56
CA SER A 75 63.08 -48.90 -17.79
C SER A 75 62.20 -49.33 -18.98
N ASP A 76 61.89 -50.62 -19.10
CA ASP A 76 60.99 -51.16 -20.13
C ASP A 76 59.54 -50.71 -19.89
N VAL A 77 59.10 -50.67 -18.63
CA VAL A 77 57.77 -50.16 -18.25
C VAL A 77 57.69 -48.66 -18.51
N GLU A 78 58.73 -47.89 -18.21
CA GLU A 78 58.81 -46.47 -18.55
C GLU A 78 58.77 -46.23 -20.06
N LEU A 79 59.49 -47.03 -20.85
CA LEU A 79 59.52 -46.87 -22.30
C LEU A 79 58.17 -47.25 -22.94
N ARG A 80 57.54 -48.32 -22.46
CA ARG A 80 56.19 -48.72 -22.89
C ARG A 80 55.14 -47.68 -22.51
N THR A 81 55.21 -47.11 -21.31
CA THR A 81 54.28 -46.06 -20.88
C THR A 81 54.49 -44.76 -21.67
N ARG A 82 55.73 -44.35 -21.95
CA ARG A 82 56.02 -43.21 -22.84
C ARG A 82 55.49 -43.43 -24.25
N LYS A 83 55.68 -44.62 -24.82
CA LYS A 83 55.16 -44.95 -26.16
C LYS A 83 53.63 -44.96 -26.18
N ALA A 84 52.99 -45.58 -25.19
CA ALA A 84 51.53 -45.58 -25.06
C ALA A 84 50.98 -44.15 -24.88
N ASN A 85 51.65 -43.31 -24.09
CA ASN A 85 51.26 -41.91 -23.92
C ASN A 85 51.43 -41.10 -25.22
N ALA A 86 52.50 -41.32 -25.98
CA ALA A 86 52.72 -40.66 -27.26
C ALA A 86 51.69 -41.09 -28.32
N GLU A 87 51.37 -42.38 -28.40
CA GLU A 87 50.31 -42.90 -29.29
C GLU A 87 48.93 -42.35 -28.90
N LEU A 88 48.67 -42.19 -27.60
CA LEU A 88 47.44 -41.59 -27.10
C LEU A 88 47.37 -40.09 -27.44
N GLN A 89 48.48 -39.37 -27.32
CA GLN A 89 48.57 -37.96 -27.74
C GLN A 89 48.36 -37.78 -29.25
N ASP A 90 49.00 -38.59 -30.10
CA ASP A 90 48.80 -38.54 -31.55
C ASP A 90 47.35 -38.84 -31.94
N LYS A 91 46.72 -39.83 -31.28
CA LYS A 91 45.28 -40.10 -31.48
C LYS A 91 44.40 -38.92 -31.07
N ILE A 92 44.68 -38.27 -29.94
CA ILE A 92 43.94 -37.09 -29.49
C ILE A 92 44.13 -35.93 -30.48
N LEU A 93 45.35 -35.70 -30.97
CA LEU A 93 45.64 -34.65 -31.94
C LEU A 93 44.89 -34.89 -33.25
N ARG A 94 44.93 -36.11 -33.80
CA ARG A 94 44.15 -36.45 -35.02
C ARG A 94 42.65 -36.33 -34.82
N GLN A 95 42.14 -36.73 -33.65
CA GLN A 95 40.72 -36.54 -33.32
C GLN A 95 40.36 -35.05 -33.24
N ALA A 96 41.23 -34.22 -32.66
CA ALA A 96 41.05 -32.77 -32.61
C ALA A 96 41.11 -32.11 -34.00
N GLU A 97 42.03 -32.55 -34.87
CA GLU A 97 42.12 -32.10 -36.27
C GLU A 97 40.86 -32.44 -37.06
N LEU A 98 40.37 -33.69 -36.96
CA LEU A 98 39.12 -34.10 -37.61
C LEU A 98 37.92 -33.30 -37.08
N ALA A 99 37.81 -33.12 -35.76
CA ALA A 99 36.76 -32.30 -35.16
C ALA A 99 36.83 -30.84 -35.65
N ASN A 100 38.02 -30.27 -35.81
CA ASN A 100 38.20 -28.92 -36.34
C ASN A 100 37.82 -28.83 -37.83
N GLN A 101 38.15 -29.84 -38.65
CA GLN A 101 37.73 -29.89 -40.06
C GLN A 101 36.21 -29.99 -40.20
N GLU A 102 35.57 -30.84 -39.39
CA GLU A 102 34.11 -30.97 -39.35
C GLU A 102 33.45 -29.65 -38.89
N ALA A 103 33.98 -29.02 -37.84
CA ALA A 103 33.49 -27.73 -37.35
C ALA A 103 33.61 -26.64 -38.42
N PHE A 104 34.74 -26.55 -39.11
CA PHE A 104 34.94 -25.60 -40.21
C PHE A 104 33.98 -25.84 -41.39
N ALA A 105 33.77 -27.11 -41.78
CA ALA A 105 32.83 -27.46 -42.84
C ALA A 105 31.39 -27.06 -42.47
N VAL A 106 30.98 -27.31 -41.21
CA VAL A 106 29.67 -26.90 -40.68
C VAL A 106 29.55 -25.38 -40.64
N ALA A 107 30.55 -24.65 -40.14
CA ALA A 107 30.59 -23.21 -40.10
C ALA A 107 30.48 -22.59 -41.51
N SER A 108 31.21 -23.14 -42.48
CA SER A 108 31.19 -22.70 -43.88
C SER A 108 29.82 -22.94 -44.53
N SER A 109 29.23 -24.12 -44.28
CA SER A 109 27.87 -24.42 -44.74
C SER A 109 26.84 -23.47 -44.14
N LYS A 110 26.92 -23.16 -42.85
CA LYS A 110 26.00 -22.21 -42.20
C LYS A 110 26.16 -20.79 -42.75
N LEU A 111 27.41 -20.34 -42.95
CA LEU A 111 27.69 -19.02 -43.51
C LEU A 111 27.18 -18.90 -44.95
N SER A 112 27.41 -19.90 -45.79
CA SER A 112 26.92 -19.88 -47.18
C SER A 112 25.39 -19.83 -47.26
N LEU A 113 24.68 -20.54 -46.37
CA LEU A 113 23.22 -20.44 -46.25
C LEU A 113 22.79 -19.03 -45.81
N ALA A 114 23.47 -18.46 -44.82
CA ALA A 114 23.21 -17.09 -44.34
C ALA A 114 23.40 -16.05 -45.45
N LEU A 115 24.50 -16.12 -46.21
CA LEU A 115 24.77 -15.23 -47.33
C LEU A 115 23.77 -15.42 -48.48
N ARG A 116 23.28 -16.64 -48.70
CA ARG A 116 22.21 -16.90 -49.67
C ARG A 116 20.89 -16.24 -49.25
N GLU A 117 20.56 -16.22 -47.97
CA GLU A 117 19.39 -15.50 -47.46
C GLU A 117 19.54 -13.98 -47.66
N VAL A 118 20.71 -13.42 -47.37
CA VAL A 118 21.02 -12.01 -47.63
C VAL A 118 20.88 -11.67 -49.12
N SER A 119 21.46 -12.48 -49.99
CA SER A 119 21.36 -12.29 -51.45
C SER A 119 19.92 -12.38 -51.94
N SER A 120 19.13 -13.30 -51.39
CA SER A 120 17.71 -13.40 -51.71
C SER A 120 16.91 -12.20 -51.24
N ALA A 121 17.22 -11.63 -50.06
CA ALA A 121 16.60 -10.41 -49.58
C ALA A 121 16.97 -9.20 -50.45
N GLY A 122 18.25 -9.11 -50.86
CA GLY A 122 18.73 -8.06 -51.75
C GLY A 122 18.03 -8.10 -53.11
N SER A 123 17.85 -9.29 -53.69
CA SER A 123 17.11 -9.44 -54.95
C SER A 123 15.64 -9.00 -54.84
N ALA A 124 14.99 -9.21 -53.68
CA ALA A 124 13.61 -8.76 -53.46
C ALA A 124 13.54 -7.23 -53.34
N ILE A 125 14.51 -6.60 -52.65
CA ILE A 125 14.61 -5.14 -52.54
C ILE A 125 14.92 -4.51 -53.91
N ASP A 126 15.79 -5.13 -54.72
CA ASP A 126 16.10 -4.65 -56.08
C ASP A 126 14.88 -4.73 -57.02
N GLN A 127 14.06 -5.78 -56.89
CA GLN A 127 12.78 -5.91 -57.62
C GLN A 127 11.79 -4.82 -57.22
N LEU A 128 11.59 -4.63 -55.91
CA LEU A 128 10.78 -3.54 -55.38
C LEU A 128 11.27 -2.18 -55.92
N LYS A 129 12.58 -1.92 -55.91
CA LYS A 129 13.17 -0.70 -56.46
C LYS A 129 12.81 -0.47 -57.92
N ALA A 130 12.89 -1.53 -58.73
CA ALA A 130 12.56 -1.47 -60.15
C ALA A 130 11.06 -1.16 -60.35
N ASN A 131 10.19 -1.78 -59.55
CA ASN A 131 8.75 -1.59 -59.60
C ASN A 131 8.33 -0.19 -59.13
N THR A 132 8.86 0.32 -58.01
CA THR A 132 8.61 1.69 -57.54
C THR A 132 9.04 2.72 -58.59
N LYS A 133 10.21 2.52 -59.21
CA LYS A 133 10.67 3.40 -60.30
C LYS A 133 9.77 3.33 -61.53
N ALA A 134 9.28 2.14 -61.87
CA ALA A 134 8.33 1.97 -62.98
C ALA A 134 7.00 2.67 -62.68
N ILE A 135 6.49 2.61 -61.45
CA ILE A 135 5.27 3.32 -61.01
C ILE A 135 5.47 4.82 -61.18
N GLN A 136 6.57 5.36 -60.71
CA GLN A 136 6.87 6.79 -60.82
C GLN A 136 6.89 7.24 -62.28
N VAL A 137 7.62 6.51 -63.14
CA VAL A 137 7.73 6.84 -64.57
C VAL A 137 6.38 6.71 -65.28
N GLU A 138 5.63 5.62 -65.07
CA GLU A 138 4.31 5.40 -65.68
C GLU A 138 3.30 6.45 -65.18
N THR A 139 3.32 6.80 -63.89
CA THR A 139 2.44 7.81 -63.29
C THR A 139 2.74 9.20 -63.85
N ASP A 140 4.01 9.62 -63.89
CA ASP A 140 4.39 10.92 -64.45
C ASP A 140 4.01 11.03 -65.94
N GLN A 141 4.30 9.98 -66.73
CA GLN A 141 3.90 9.92 -68.14
C GLN A 141 2.39 9.95 -68.32
N PHE A 142 1.65 9.27 -67.46
CA PHE A 142 0.20 9.24 -67.52
C PHE A 142 -0.40 10.61 -67.15
N LEU A 143 0.08 11.24 -66.09
CA LEU A 143 -0.43 12.52 -65.57
C LEU A 143 -0.16 13.71 -66.50
N ASP A 144 1.01 13.76 -67.12
CA ASP A 144 1.43 14.88 -67.99
C ASP A 144 1.25 14.59 -69.49
N GLY A 145 1.10 13.32 -69.85
CA GLY A 145 1.02 12.87 -71.23
C GLY A 145 -0.35 13.05 -71.91
N PRO A 146 -0.45 12.68 -73.19
CA PRO A 146 -1.68 12.82 -73.97
C PRO A 146 -2.82 11.93 -73.45
N LEU A 147 -2.51 10.77 -72.85
CA LEU A 147 -3.52 9.88 -72.29
C LEU A 147 -4.20 10.49 -71.06
N GLY A 148 -3.46 11.13 -70.16
CA GLY A 148 -4.04 11.85 -69.03
C GLY A 148 -4.95 13.00 -69.47
N ARG A 149 -4.57 13.74 -70.52
CA ARG A 149 -5.42 14.78 -71.11
C ARG A 149 -6.75 14.26 -71.65
N LYS A 150 -6.79 13.01 -72.13
CA LYS A 150 -8.04 12.36 -72.54
C LYS A 150 -8.93 12.03 -71.34
N VAL A 151 -8.33 11.54 -70.25
CA VAL A 151 -9.06 11.24 -69.00
C VAL A 151 -9.70 12.47 -68.38
N VAL A 152 -9.07 13.65 -68.50
CA VAL A 152 -9.68 14.92 -68.05
C VAL A 152 -11.07 15.16 -68.67
N SER A 153 -11.33 14.64 -69.86
CA SER A 153 -12.64 14.78 -70.53
C SER A 153 -13.69 13.77 -70.06
N ASP A 154 -13.35 12.83 -69.17
CA ASP A 154 -14.25 11.80 -68.64
C ASP A 154 -14.32 11.90 -67.10
N ALA A 155 -15.43 12.42 -66.58
CA ALA A 155 -15.64 12.62 -65.15
C ALA A 155 -15.57 11.34 -64.32
N ALA A 156 -15.99 10.19 -64.86
CA ALA A 156 -15.99 8.92 -64.15
C ALA A 156 -14.57 8.37 -63.99
N MET A 157 -13.71 8.53 -65.00
CA MET A 157 -12.32 8.09 -64.91
C MET A 157 -11.46 8.96 -63.97
N ILE A 158 -11.80 10.24 -63.77
CA ILE A 158 -11.00 11.11 -62.89
C ILE A 158 -11.04 10.63 -61.43
N GLU A 159 -12.19 10.20 -60.93
CA GLU A 159 -12.32 9.70 -59.55
C GLU A 159 -11.49 8.42 -59.33
N GLU A 160 -11.52 7.53 -60.31
CA GLU A 160 -10.71 6.31 -60.29
C GLU A 160 -9.21 6.62 -60.32
N VAL A 161 -8.77 7.56 -61.18
CA VAL A 161 -7.39 8.04 -61.21
C VAL A 161 -6.98 8.69 -59.89
N GLU A 162 -7.82 9.54 -59.29
CA GLU A 162 -7.52 10.18 -58.01
C GLU A 162 -7.20 9.15 -56.93
N SER A 163 -8.00 8.07 -56.86
CA SER A 163 -7.78 6.99 -55.91
C SER A 163 -6.46 6.25 -56.19
N LEU A 164 -6.17 5.96 -57.46
CA LEU A 164 -4.99 5.20 -57.86
C LEU A 164 -3.69 6.00 -57.71
N VAL A 165 -3.70 7.30 -58.03
CA VAL A 165 -2.56 8.20 -57.85
C VAL A 165 -2.22 8.38 -56.37
N GLY A 166 -3.23 8.37 -55.49
CA GLY A 166 -3.02 8.32 -54.04
C GLY A 166 -2.25 7.06 -53.63
N VAL A 167 -2.70 5.88 -54.06
CA VAL A 167 -2.02 4.61 -53.78
C VAL A 167 -0.61 4.55 -54.41
N ALA A 168 -0.44 5.09 -55.61
CA ALA A 168 0.87 5.19 -56.26
C ALA A 168 1.82 6.09 -55.46
N SER A 169 1.34 7.22 -54.95
CA SER A 169 2.13 8.13 -54.10
C SER A 169 2.56 7.46 -52.79
N ASP A 170 1.68 6.67 -52.17
CA ASP A 170 2.01 5.88 -50.97
C ASP A 170 3.07 4.81 -51.29
N THR A 171 3.01 4.20 -52.48
CA THR A 171 3.99 3.20 -52.93
C THR A 171 5.35 3.83 -53.26
N GLU A 172 5.36 5.05 -53.81
CA GLU A 172 6.57 5.85 -54.03
C GLU A 172 7.23 6.29 -52.72
N SER A 173 6.46 6.38 -51.63
CA SER A 173 6.97 6.72 -50.29
C SER A 173 7.72 5.57 -49.60
N VAL A 174 7.72 4.37 -50.18
CA VAL A 174 8.51 3.24 -49.67
C VAL A 174 9.99 3.59 -49.77
N ASP A 175 10.64 3.70 -48.62
CA ASP A 175 12.07 4.02 -48.53
C ASP A 175 12.93 2.79 -48.84
N VAL A 176 13.03 2.50 -50.13
CA VAL A 176 13.84 1.39 -50.66
C VAL A 176 15.33 1.58 -50.32
N GLU A 177 15.80 2.82 -50.19
CA GLU A 177 17.18 3.12 -49.81
C GLU A 177 17.45 2.71 -48.36
N LEU A 178 16.53 3.00 -47.45
CA LEU A 178 16.60 2.55 -46.06
C LEU A 178 16.61 1.02 -45.94
N LEU A 179 15.75 0.31 -46.69
CA LEU A 179 15.73 -1.15 -46.69
C LEU A 179 17.08 -1.74 -47.17
N GLN A 180 17.68 -1.13 -48.20
CA GLN A 180 18.99 -1.53 -48.71
C GLN A 180 20.11 -1.25 -47.69
N GLU A 181 20.07 -0.10 -47.03
CA GLU A 181 21.02 0.27 -45.97
C GLU A 181 20.94 -0.71 -44.79
N GLN A 182 19.72 -1.05 -44.35
CA GLN A 182 19.47 -2.02 -43.28
C GLN A 182 20.00 -3.41 -43.67
N LEU A 183 19.73 -3.88 -44.89
CA LEU A 183 20.27 -5.15 -45.37
C LEU A 183 21.80 -5.13 -45.40
N SER A 184 22.42 -4.05 -45.88
CA SER A 184 23.88 -3.92 -45.94
C SER A 184 24.53 -3.98 -44.55
N THR A 185 23.87 -3.36 -43.56
CA THR A 185 24.31 -3.36 -42.16
C THR A 185 24.24 -4.75 -41.55
N LEU A 186 23.14 -5.48 -41.80
CA LEU A 186 22.96 -6.87 -41.34
C LEU A 186 23.89 -7.86 -42.06
N ALA A 187 24.21 -7.60 -43.33
CA ALA A 187 25.09 -8.43 -44.14
C ALA A 187 26.56 -8.31 -43.75
N LYS A 188 26.99 -7.13 -43.26
CA LYS A 188 28.39 -6.84 -42.93
C LYS A 188 29.09 -7.90 -42.07
N PRO A 189 28.58 -8.32 -40.89
CA PRO A 189 29.24 -9.35 -40.09
C PRO A 189 29.34 -10.71 -40.79
N LEU A 190 28.40 -11.05 -41.67
CA LEU A 190 28.45 -12.28 -42.47
C LEU A 190 29.51 -12.18 -43.58
N LEU A 191 29.60 -11.04 -44.25
CA LEU A 191 30.62 -10.78 -45.28
C LEU A 191 32.03 -10.72 -44.68
N ASP A 192 32.18 -10.21 -43.46
CA ASP A 192 33.46 -10.20 -42.74
C ASP A 192 33.86 -11.62 -42.32
N ALA A 193 32.92 -12.43 -41.81
CA ALA A 193 33.16 -13.85 -41.51
C ALA A 193 33.47 -14.70 -42.75
N GLN A 194 33.09 -14.25 -43.95
CA GLN A 194 33.46 -14.91 -45.20
C GLN A 194 34.95 -14.78 -45.52
N LYS A 195 35.60 -13.71 -45.07
CA LYS A 195 37.03 -13.45 -45.32
C LYS A 195 37.92 -14.20 -44.33
N ASP A 196 37.47 -14.31 -43.08
CA ASP A 196 38.18 -15.01 -42.01
C ASP A 196 37.15 -15.79 -41.18
N LEU A 197 36.97 -17.07 -41.51
CA LEU A 197 35.94 -17.93 -40.93
C LEU A 197 36.50 -18.65 -39.70
N PRO A 198 36.08 -18.30 -38.47
CA PRO A 198 36.47 -19.05 -37.30
C PRO A 198 35.74 -20.40 -37.27
N ALA A 199 36.40 -21.44 -36.73
CA ALA A 199 35.88 -22.81 -36.72
C ALA A 199 34.58 -22.96 -35.90
N ASP A 200 34.33 -22.07 -34.94
CA ASP A 200 33.14 -22.01 -34.10
C ASP A 200 32.07 -21.02 -34.61
N PHE A 201 32.25 -20.46 -35.82
CA PHE A 201 31.32 -19.48 -36.37
C PHE A 201 29.90 -20.04 -36.47
N SER A 202 28.95 -19.29 -35.92
CA SER A 202 27.53 -19.51 -36.12
C SER A 202 26.84 -18.18 -36.40
N PRO A 203 26.09 -18.05 -37.51
CA PRO A 203 25.29 -16.86 -37.77
C PRO A 203 24.33 -16.60 -36.61
N SER A 204 24.23 -15.34 -36.18
CA SER A 204 23.23 -14.96 -35.18
C SER A 204 21.82 -15.21 -35.73
N SER A 205 20.98 -15.89 -34.95
CA SER A 205 19.57 -16.12 -35.29
C SER A 205 18.79 -14.81 -35.40
N GLU A 206 19.20 -13.78 -34.67
CA GLU A 206 18.59 -12.44 -34.73
C GLU A 206 18.89 -11.77 -36.06
N ILE A 207 20.14 -11.84 -36.54
CA ILE A 207 20.54 -11.30 -37.85
C ILE A 207 19.77 -12.00 -38.96
N LEU A 208 19.74 -13.34 -38.96
CA LEU A 208 18.99 -14.10 -39.96
C LEU A 208 17.48 -13.84 -39.88
N GLY A 209 16.93 -13.69 -38.66
CA GLY A 209 15.54 -13.31 -38.45
C GLY A 209 15.24 -11.95 -39.08
N ALA A 210 16.09 -10.95 -38.84
CA ALA A 210 15.95 -9.61 -39.41
C ALA A 210 16.08 -9.61 -40.94
N VAL A 211 17.03 -10.36 -41.51
CA VAL A 211 17.18 -10.50 -42.97
C VAL A 211 15.93 -11.11 -43.61
N ARG A 212 15.36 -12.15 -42.99
CA ARG A 212 14.11 -12.77 -43.49
C ARG A 212 12.92 -11.83 -43.37
N GLU A 213 12.87 -11.01 -42.33
CA GLU A 213 11.80 -10.03 -42.17
C GLU A 213 11.92 -8.90 -43.20
N LEU A 214 13.12 -8.39 -43.46
CA LEU A 214 13.36 -7.43 -44.55
C LEU A 214 12.94 -8.01 -45.90
N LYS A 215 13.30 -9.28 -46.17
CA LYS A 215 12.86 -9.97 -47.39
C LYS A 215 11.33 -10.02 -47.49
N ARG A 216 10.63 -10.43 -46.42
CA ARG A 216 9.16 -10.49 -46.40
C ARG A 216 8.50 -9.13 -46.54
N GLN A 217 9.11 -8.09 -45.97
CA GLN A 217 8.65 -6.72 -46.14
C GLN A 217 8.78 -6.31 -47.61
N ALA A 218 9.97 -6.49 -48.20
CA ALA A 218 10.22 -6.19 -49.60
C ALA A 218 9.28 -6.95 -50.54
N GLU A 219 9.06 -8.26 -50.34
CA GLU A 219 8.14 -9.07 -51.15
C GLU A 219 6.67 -8.60 -51.02
N ARG A 220 6.24 -8.14 -49.84
CA ARG A 220 4.89 -7.60 -49.65
C ARG A 220 4.70 -6.27 -50.38
N ASP A 221 5.67 -5.38 -50.23
CA ASP A 221 5.65 -4.06 -50.87
C ASP A 221 5.80 -4.18 -52.39
N ASP A 222 6.56 -5.18 -52.86
CA ASP A 222 6.73 -5.50 -54.28
C ASP A 222 5.41 -5.98 -54.88
N GLN A 223 4.71 -6.91 -54.22
CA GLN A 223 3.38 -7.36 -54.65
C GLN A 223 2.35 -6.23 -54.69
N ALA A 224 2.43 -5.29 -53.73
CA ALA A 224 1.59 -4.10 -53.75
C ALA A 224 1.93 -3.22 -54.96
N SER A 225 3.22 -3.01 -55.22
CA SER A 225 3.73 -2.25 -56.37
C SER A 225 3.31 -2.86 -57.70
N GLU A 226 3.39 -4.18 -57.86
CA GLU A 226 2.94 -4.88 -59.07
C GLU A 226 1.44 -4.69 -59.32
N ARG A 227 0.61 -4.75 -58.28
CA ARG A 227 -0.84 -4.49 -58.40
C ARG A 227 -1.12 -3.06 -58.83
N THR A 228 -0.40 -2.09 -58.27
CA THR A 228 -0.50 -0.69 -58.67
C THR A 228 -0.11 -0.49 -60.12
N LEU A 229 1.00 -1.10 -60.58
CA LEU A 229 1.42 -1.08 -61.99
C LEU A 229 0.38 -1.68 -62.93
N LEU A 230 -0.18 -2.85 -62.58
CA LEU A 230 -1.22 -3.48 -63.39
C LEU A 230 -2.46 -2.60 -63.50
N SER A 231 -2.84 -1.93 -62.41
CA SER A 231 -3.97 -1.02 -62.37
C SER A 231 -3.71 0.23 -63.21
N LEU A 232 -2.50 0.81 -63.14
CA LEU A 232 -2.06 1.93 -63.98
C LEU A 232 -2.08 1.56 -65.46
N ARG A 233 -1.62 0.35 -65.81
CA ARG A 233 -1.62 -0.14 -67.20
C ARG A 233 -3.02 -0.38 -67.74
N ASP A 234 -3.91 -0.95 -66.92
CA ASP A 234 -5.33 -1.12 -67.29
C ASP A 234 -5.99 0.25 -67.53
N LEU A 235 -5.75 1.20 -66.64
CA LEU A 235 -6.26 2.57 -66.77
C LEU A 235 -5.70 3.24 -68.02
N THR A 236 -4.40 3.09 -68.29
CA THR A 236 -3.74 3.59 -69.51
C THR A 236 -4.37 2.99 -70.78
N SER A 237 -4.68 1.69 -70.78
CA SER A 237 -5.37 0.98 -71.88
C SER A 237 -6.82 1.44 -72.08
N ARG A 238 -7.54 1.77 -70.99
CA ARG A 238 -8.87 2.35 -71.08
C ARG A 238 -8.83 3.79 -71.59
N ALA A 239 -7.91 4.60 -71.08
CA ALA A 239 -7.69 5.97 -71.51
C ALA A 239 -7.33 6.07 -73.00
N SER A 240 -6.61 5.10 -73.57
CA SER A 240 -6.27 5.12 -75.00
C SER A 240 -7.48 5.01 -75.92
N LYS A 241 -8.60 4.44 -75.45
CA LYS A 241 -9.86 4.31 -76.19
C LYS A 241 -10.68 5.61 -76.23
N LEU A 242 -10.36 6.57 -75.37
CA LEU A 242 -11.00 7.88 -75.37
C LEU A 242 -10.57 8.68 -76.61
N THR A 243 -11.50 9.44 -77.18
CA THR A 243 -11.30 10.21 -78.41
C THR A 243 -11.15 11.71 -78.15
N SER A 244 -11.82 12.24 -77.12
CA SER A 244 -11.69 13.62 -76.67
C SER A 244 -10.37 13.83 -75.92
N MET A 245 -9.75 15.00 -76.10
CA MET A 245 -8.51 15.39 -75.43
C MET A 245 -8.66 16.81 -74.89
N SER A 246 -8.36 17.00 -73.61
CA SER A 246 -8.33 18.31 -72.97
C SER A 246 -7.05 19.08 -73.26
N GLU A 247 -7.14 20.40 -73.21
CA GLU A 247 -5.97 21.29 -73.21
C GLU A 247 -5.22 21.27 -71.87
N THR A 248 -5.90 20.92 -70.77
CA THR A 248 -5.33 20.80 -69.43
C THR A 248 -4.79 19.39 -69.16
N THR A 249 -3.65 19.31 -68.48
CA THR A 249 -3.08 18.02 -68.04
C THR A 249 -3.85 17.50 -66.83
N LEU A 250 -3.84 16.18 -66.66
CA LEU A 250 -4.48 15.54 -65.51
C LEU A 250 -3.82 16.00 -64.21
N ARG A 251 -2.49 16.13 -64.19
CA ARG A 251 -1.76 16.71 -63.05
C ARG A 251 -2.32 18.07 -62.62
N SER A 252 -2.56 18.97 -63.57
CA SER A 252 -3.06 20.32 -63.27
C SER A 252 -4.48 20.30 -62.69
N LEU A 253 -5.34 19.44 -63.23
CA LEU A 253 -6.71 19.28 -62.73
C LEU A 253 -6.73 18.70 -61.31
N LEU A 254 -5.92 17.65 -61.05
CA LEU A 254 -5.83 17.02 -59.74
C LEU A 254 -5.27 17.99 -58.69
N ALA A 255 -4.25 18.78 -59.05
CA ALA A 255 -3.70 19.82 -58.18
C ALA A 255 -4.76 20.87 -57.83
N GLN A 256 -5.55 21.31 -58.81
CA GLN A 256 -6.64 22.25 -58.59
C GLN A 256 -7.72 21.68 -57.66
N ARG A 257 -8.16 20.43 -57.88
CA ARG A 257 -9.12 19.76 -57.00
C ARG A 257 -8.60 19.58 -55.58
N ALA A 258 -7.32 19.27 -55.41
CA ALA A 258 -6.69 19.18 -54.09
C ALA A 258 -6.70 20.54 -53.37
N THR A 259 -6.43 21.65 -54.08
CA THR A 259 -6.54 22.99 -53.50
C THR A 259 -7.97 23.35 -53.13
N ASP A 260 -8.94 22.99 -53.98
CA ASP A 260 -10.36 23.25 -53.73
C ASP A 260 -10.85 22.49 -52.50
N ARG A 261 -10.52 21.20 -52.37
CA ARG A 261 -10.85 20.37 -51.19
C ARG A 261 -10.26 20.95 -49.91
N ARG A 262 -8.95 21.27 -49.89
CA ARG A 262 -8.31 21.91 -48.73
C ARG A 262 -8.98 23.23 -48.35
N SER A 263 -9.37 24.04 -49.33
CA SER A 263 -10.05 25.30 -49.06
C SER A 263 -11.45 25.08 -48.46
N ALA A 264 -12.17 24.04 -48.89
CA ALA A 264 -13.48 23.67 -48.35
C ALA A 264 -13.36 23.12 -46.92
N GLU A 265 -12.38 22.25 -46.67
CA GLU A 265 -12.09 21.72 -45.32
C GLU A 265 -11.71 22.84 -44.34
N LEU A 266 -10.86 23.79 -44.75
CA LEU A 266 -10.51 24.94 -43.91
C LEU A 266 -11.72 25.82 -43.59
N ARG A 267 -12.66 25.98 -44.53
CA ARG A 267 -13.92 26.70 -44.28
C ARG A 267 -14.80 25.95 -43.27
N GLN A 268 -14.94 24.63 -43.41
CA GLN A 268 -15.70 23.80 -42.46
C GLN A 268 -15.07 23.85 -41.06
N LEU A 269 -13.75 23.77 -40.96
CA LEU A 269 -13.05 23.86 -39.68
C LEU A 269 -13.21 25.25 -39.05
N ALA A 270 -13.14 26.32 -39.85
CA ALA A 270 -13.41 27.68 -39.38
C ALA A 270 -14.85 27.83 -38.85
N GLU A 271 -15.83 27.25 -39.55
CA GLU A 271 -17.24 27.24 -39.12
C GLU A 271 -17.42 26.45 -37.80
N GLN A 272 -16.81 25.27 -37.69
CA GLN A 272 -16.82 24.48 -36.46
C GLN A 272 -16.16 25.21 -35.28
N LEU A 273 -15.05 25.92 -35.51
CA LEU A 273 -14.41 26.75 -34.49
C LEU A 273 -15.31 27.90 -34.07
N GLU A 274 -16.05 28.51 -35.00
CA GLU A 274 -16.99 29.57 -34.66
C GLU A 274 -18.17 29.05 -33.84
N ILE A 275 -18.74 27.90 -34.21
CA ILE A 275 -19.77 27.21 -33.44
C ILE A 275 -19.26 26.90 -32.03
N SER A 276 -18.08 26.28 -31.91
CA SER A 276 -17.47 25.96 -30.62
C SER A 276 -17.19 27.21 -29.77
N ARG A 277 -16.75 28.32 -30.38
CA ARG A 277 -16.58 29.60 -29.68
C ARG A 277 -17.91 30.13 -29.15
N ARG A 278 -18.99 30.07 -29.94
CA ARG A 278 -20.33 30.49 -29.51
C ARG A 278 -20.87 29.60 -28.39
N GLU A 279 -20.67 28.28 -28.48
CA GLU A 279 -21.06 27.33 -27.44
C GLU A 279 -20.28 27.55 -26.14
N ASN A 280 -18.96 27.74 -26.23
CA ASN A 280 -18.13 28.04 -25.06
C ASN A 280 -18.54 29.38 -24.43
N ALA A 281 -18.82 30.41 -25.24
CA ALA A 281 -19.35 31.68 -24.74
C ALA A 281 -20.71 31.50 -24.04
N ALA A 282 -21.60 30.68 -24.59
CA ALA A 282 -22.89 30.38 -23.95
C ALA A 282 -22.71 29.58 -22.65
N MET A 283 -21.77 28.62 -22.60
CA MET A 283 -21.45 27.87 -21.39
C MET A 283 -20.87 28.76 -20.30
N THR A 284 -19.95 29.68 -20.64
CA THR A 284 -19.37 30.61 -19.66
C THR A 284 -20.43 31.56 -19.13
N THR A 285 -21.31 32.11 -19.97
CA THR A 285 -22.42 32.96 -19.51
C THR A 285 -23.43 32.18 -18.65
N ASN A 286 -23.75 30.93 -19.01
CA ASN A 286 -24.65 30.10 -18.20
C ASN A 286 -24.01 29.73 -16.85
N ALA A 287 -22.70 29.48 -16.83
CA ALA A 287 -21.96 29.22 -15.60
C ALA A 287 -21.90 30.46 -14.69
N THR A 288 -21.72 31.66 -15.25
CA THR A 288 -21.77 32.89 -14.44
C THR A 288 -23.17 33.12 -13.88
N ILE A 289 -24.22 32.93 -14.68
CA ILE A 289 -25.62 33.04 -14.21
C ILE A 289 -25.91 32.01 -13.11
N ALA A 290 -25.46 30.76 -13.27
CA ALA A 290 -25.65 29.71 -12.28
C ALA A 290 -24.91 30.04 -10.96
N LYS A 291 -23.68 30.57 -11.05
CA LYS A 291 -22.91 31.00 -9.89
C LYS A 291 -23.56 32.18 -9.17
N GLU A 292 -24.06 33.18 -9.91
CA GLU A 292 -24.80 34.31 -9.33
C GLU A 292 -26.07 33.84 -8.60
N ARG A 293 -26.81 32.88 -9.16
CA ARG A 293 -27.97 32.29 -8.48
C ARG A 293 -27.60 31.57 -7.19
N GLN A 294 -26.50 30.81 -7.19
CA GLN A 294 -26.01 30.14 -5.97
C GLN A 294 -25.60 31.15 -4.90
N ILE A 295 -24.95 32.25 -5.28
CA ILE A 295 -24.60 33.33 -4.34
C ILE A 295 -25.87 33.95 -3.75
N ALA A 296 -26.85 34.30 -4.59
CA ALA A 296 -28.11 34.88 -4.13
C ALA A 296 -28.91 33.95 -3.20
N GLU A 297 -28.93 32.64 -3.48
CA GLU A 297 -29.57 31.65 -2.62
C GLU A 297 -28.82 31.47 -1.30
N ALA A 298 -27.49 31.44 -1.33
CA ALA A 298 -26.66 31.40 -0.13
C ALA A 298 -26.87 32.64 0.75
N GLU A 299 -26.90 33.84 0.16
CA GLU A 299 -27.20 35.10 0.85
C GLU A 299 -28.59 35.08 1.50
N LYS A 300 -29.62 34.63 0.76
CA LYS A 300 -30.96 34.48 1.32
C LYS A 300 -30.98 33.52 2.51
N SER A 301 -30.32 32.37 2.39
CA SER A 301 -30.25 31.39 3.48
C SER A 301 -29.49 31.91 4.71
N ALA A 302 -28.45 32.74 4.49
CA ALA A 302 -27.68 33.37 5.57
C ALA A 302 -28.52 34.42 6.30
N LEU A 303 -29.25 35.26 5.55
CA LEU A 303 -30.19 36.23 6.12
C LEU A 303 -31.31 35.54 6.91
N GLU A 304 -31.86 34.44 6.40
CA GLU A 304 -32.86 33.66 7.14
C GLU A 304 -32.31 33.06 8.44
N LYS A 305 -31.05 32.61 8.47
CA LYS A 305 -30.40 32.12 9.69
C LYS A 305 -30.22 33.25 10.71
N ILE A 306 -29.71 34.40 10.27
CA ILE A 306 -29.54 35.59 11.14
C ILE A 306 -30.90 35.99 11.73
N ALA A 307 -31.95 36.06 10.91
CA ALA A 307 -33.30 36.39 11.37
C ALA A 307 -33.85 35.37 12.39
N ARG A 308 -33.57 34.08 12.21
CA ARG A 308 -33.96 33.03 13.18
C ARG A 308 -33.19 33.16 14.49
N GLU A 309 -31.88 33.37 14.43
CA GLU A 309 -31.03 33.57 15.60
C GLU A 309 -31.43 34.83 16.38
N GLU A 310 -31.75 35.92 15.70
CA GLU A 310 -32.26 37.14 16.33
C GLU A 310 -33.63 36.90 16.98
N ALA A 311 -34.56 36.24 16.29
CA ALA A 311 -35.85 35.88 16.85
C ALA A 311 -35.72 34.97 18.09
N GLU A 312 -34.77 34.02 18.07
CA GLU A 312 -34.48 33.15 19.19
C GLU A 312 -33.85 33.91 20.37
N ARG A 313 -32.89 34.81 20.09
CA ARG A 313 -32.32 35.71 21.11
C ARG A 313 -33.40 36.55 21.77
N ILE A 314 -34.27 37.18 20.98
CA ILE A 314 -35.40 37.96 21.48
C ILE A 314 -36.31 37.09 22.35
N ARG A 315 -36.60 35.85 21.92
CA ARG A 315 -37.42 34.90 22.70
C ARG A 315 -36.76 34.52 24.02
N ILE A 316 -35.46 34.24 24.03
CA ILE A 316 -34.71 33.89 25.24
C ILE A 316 -34.67 35.09 26.19
N GLU A 317 -34.41 36.30 25.69
CA GLU A 317 -34.38 37.52 26.50
C GLU A 317 -35.76 37.85 27.07
N ALA A 318 -36.83 37.68 26.28
CA ALA A 318 -38.21 37.83 26.74
C ALA A 318 -38.55 36.81 27.84
N LYS A 319 -38.10 35.55 27.69
CA LYS A 319 -38.28 34.52 28.73
C LYS A 319 -37.53 34.86 30.01
N ARG A 320 -36.27 35.29 29.92
CA ARG A 320 -35.49 35.76 31.08
C ARG A 320 -36.18 36.90 31.81
N LYS A 321 -36.66 37.92 31.08
CA LYS A 321 -37.43 39.03 31.67
C LYS A 321 -38.72 38.55 32.33
N ALA A 322 -39.41 37.58 31.74
CA ALA A 322 -40.62 36.99 32.33
C ALA A 322 -40.30 36.21 33.63
N ASP A 323 -39.23 35.43 33.63
CA ASP A 323 -38.76 34.66 34.81
C ASP A 323 -38.30 35.62 35.94
N ASP A 324 -37.53 36.66 35.61
CA ASP A 324 -37.10 37.69 36.57
C ASP A 324 -38.32 38.41 37.20
N LEU A 325 -39.34 38.72 36.41
CA LEU A 325 -40.58 39.32 36.90
C LEU A 325 -41.39 38.36 37.78
N ALA A 326 -41.38 37.06 37.46
CA ALA A 326 -42.02 36.03 38.27
C ALA A 326 -41.33 35.91 39.64
N ASP A 327 -40.00 35.86 39.67
CA ASP A 327 -39.18 35.83 40.90
C ASP A 327 -39.42 37.06 41.78
N VAL A 328 -39.45 38.26 41.17
CA VAL A 328 -39.75 39.50 41.89
C VAL A 328 -41.16 39.48 42.48
N ASN A 329 -42.15 38.98 41.73
CA ASN A 329 -43.53 38.86 42.21
C ASN A 329 -43.67 37.82 43.32
N GLU A 330 -42.98 36.69 43.25
CA GLU A 330 -42.97 35.68 44.32
C GLU A 330 -42.33 36.23 45.60
N ARG A 331 -41.20 36.95 45.49
CA ARG A 331 -40.57 37.63 46.63
C ARG A 331 -41.51 38.66 47.26
N LYS A 332 -42.23 39.45 46.44
CA LYS A 332 -43.23 40.41 46.92
C LYS A 332 -44.39 39.70 47.64
N ARG A 333 -44.88 38.57 47.13
CA ARG A 333 -45.94 37.78 47.79
C ARG A 333 -45.46 37.25 49.14
N LYS A 334 -44.29 36.61 49.20
CA LYS A 334 -43.71 36.11 50.46
C LYS A 334 -43.48 37.23 51.48
N ALA A 335 -43.01 38.40 51.04
CA ALA A 335 -42.85 39.56 51.91
C ALA A 335 -44.19 40.10 52.43
N ALA A 336 -45.23 40.14 51.59
CA ALA A 336 -46.58 40.55 51.99
C ALA A 336 -47.21 39.56 52.98
N GLU A 337 -47.05 38.25 52.75
CA GLU A 337 -47.50 37.20 53.67
C GLU A 337 -46.77 37.27 55.01
N ALA A 338 -45.45 37.47 55.01
CA ALA A 338 -44.67 37.66 56.24
C ALA A 338 -45.13 38.92 57.01
N THR A 339 -45.42 40.02 56.31
CA THR A 339 -45.93 41.24 56.95
C THR A 339 -47.30 41.02 57.59
N LYS A 340 -48.21 40.31 56.89
CA LYS A 340 -49.52 39.95 57.45
C LYS A 340 -49.38 39.04 58.66
N LEU A 341 -48.54 38.02 58.58
CA LEU A 341 -48.32 37.10 59.69
C LEU A 341 -47.75 37.82 60.91
N GLU A 342 -46.84 38.78 60.72
CA GLU A 342 -46.32 39.62 61.81
C GLU A 342 -47.42 40.48 62.45
N GLN A 343 -48.29 41.10 61.64
CA GLN A 343 -49.42 41.88 62.18
C GLN A 343 -50.38 41.02 63.00
N GLU A 344 -50.72 39.83 62.47
CA GLU A 344 -51.56 38.87 63.19
C GLU A 344 -50.88 38.35 64.45
N PHE A 345 -49.56 38.11 64.41
CA PHE A 345 -48.77 37.73 65.58
C PHE A 345 -48.80 38.81 66.67
N GLN A 346 -48.63 40.09 66.32
CA GLN A 346 -48.72 41.19 67.29
C GLN A 346 -50.12 41.31 67.91
N ARG A 347 -51.17 41.11 67.11
CA ARG A 347 -52.56 41.09 67.60
C ARG A 347 -52.80 39.92 68.55
N ASP A 348 -52.32 38.73 68.21
CA ASP A 348 -52.56 37.50 68.95
C ASP A 348 -51.55 37.33 70.11
N LEU A 349 -50.54 38.21 70.23
CA LEU A 349 -49.48 38.18 71.25
C LEU A 349 -50.00 38.05 72.70
N PRO A 350 -51.08 38.73 73.13
CA PRO A 350 -51.63 38.53 74.46
C PRO A 350 -52.08 37.07 74.69
N ALA A 351 -52.79 36.49 73.71
CA ALA A 351 -53.24 35.10 73.76
C ALA A 351 -52.07 34.12 73.69
N ILE A 352 -51.05 34.41 72.86
CA ILE A 352 -49.81 33.63 72.80
C ILE A 352 -49.10 33.62 74.17
N ARG A 353 -48.97 34.78 74.83
CA ARG A 353 -48.36 34.86 76.16
C ARG A 353 -49.18 34.18 77.25
N GLN A 354 -50.51 34.20 77.13
CA GLN A 354 -51.41 33.53 78.07
C GLN A 354 -51.33 32.01 77.92
N TYR A 355 -51.45 31.50 76.69
CA TYR A 355 -51.61 30.07 76.44
C TYR A 355 -50.28 29.33 76.27
N LEU A 356 -49.25 29.96 75.70
CA LEU A 356 -47.94 29.34 75.48
C LEU A 356 -46.87 29.77 76.50
N SER A 357 -47.27 30.49 77.56
CA SER A 357 -46.39 30.89 78.67
C SER A 357 -45.46 29.78 79.18
N PRO A 358 -45.93 28.52 79.37
CA PRO A 358 -45.09 27.44 79.86
C PRO A 358 -43.91 27.07 78.94
N LEU A 359 -43.95 27.45 77.66
CA LEU A 359 -42.89 27.20 76.69
C LEU A 359 -41.80 28.29 76.71
N PHE A 360 -42.12 29.49 77.18
CA PHE A 360 -41.20 30.65 77.13
C PHE A 360 -40.31 30.78 78.37
N GLY A 361 -40.64 30.08 79.46
CA GLY A 361 -39.91 30.13 80.71
C GLY A 361 -38.55 29.45 80.67
N ASN A 362 -37.66 29.81 81.61
CA ASN A 362 -36.37 29.15 81.79
C ASN A 362 -36.57 27.75 82.40
N GLY A 363 -36.22 26.71 81.65
CA GLY A 363 -36.16 25.32 82.12
C GLY A 363 -35.27 24.48 81.21
N TYR A 364 -35.12 23.21 81.50
CA TYR A 364 -34.39 22.28 80.66
C TYR A 364 -35.34 21.69 79.61
N SER A 365 -34.83 21.36 78.43
CA SER A 365 -35.68 20.87 77.33
C SER A 365 -36.27 19.48 77.60
N LEU A 366 -35.77 18.74 78.59
CA LEU A 366 -36.23 17.40 78.97
C LEU A 366 -36.04 17.13 80.48
N ARG A 367 -37.01 16.47 81.11
CA ARG A 367 -36.83 15.87 82.45
C ARG A 367 -35.77 14.74 82.35
N GLY A 368 -34.58 14.98 82.90
CA GLY A 368 -33.49 14.00 82.98
C GLY A 368 -32.39 14.08 81.89
N LYS A 369 -32.44 15.07 80.99
CA LYS A 369 -31.29 15.45 80.14
C LYS A 369 -31.04 16.95 80.30
N GLU A 370 -30.14 17.29 81.21
CA GLU A 370 -29.74 18.68 81.45
C GLU A 370 -29.05 19.23 80.20
N SER A 371 -29.68 20.20 79.53
CA SER A 371 -28.95 21.11 78.65
C SER A 371 -28.03 21.97 79.50
N SER A 372 -26.84 22.33 79.00
CA SER A 372 -25.83 23.08 79.78
C SER A 372 -26.29 24.46 80.26
N LYS A 373 -27.43 24.97 79.77
CA LYS A 373 -28.07 26.23 80.21
C LYS A 373 -29.60 26.08 80.20
N PRO A 374 -30.32 26.58 81.21
CA PRO A 374 -31.78 26.65 81.21
C PRO A 374 -32.28 27.78 80.30
N GLY A 375 -33.38 27.54 79.58
CA GLY A 375 -33.95 28.50 78.62
C GLY A 375 -35.35 28.11 78.11
N PRO A 376 -35.90 28.86 77.13
CA PRO A 376 -37.16 28.53 76.49
C PRO A 376 -37.18 27.13 75.88
N ALA A 377 -38.36 26.60 75.56
CA ALA A 377 -38.48 25.32 74.87
C ALA A 377 -37.86 25.41 73.46
N SER A 378 -37.18 24.35 73.03
CA SER A 378 -36.60 24.28 71.68
C SER A 378 -37.67 24.01 70.64
N TYR A 379 -37.80 24.91 69.67
CA TYR A 379 -38.74 24.78 68.56
C TYR A 379 -38.46 23.52 67.73
N SER A 380 -37.20 23.22 67.42
CA SER A 380 -36.84 22.00 66.69
C SER A 380 -37.27 20.73 67.43
N HIS A 381 -37.17 20.72 68.77
CA HIS A 381 -37.66 19.60 69.57
C HIS A 381 -39.19 19.48 69.54
N LEU A 382 -39.91 20.59 69.70
CA LEU A 382 -41.37 20.64 69.64
C LEU A 382 -41.90 20.14 68.28
N VAL A 383 -41.29 20.60 67.18
CA VAL A 383 -41.61 20.11 65.83
C VAL A 383 -41.32 18.62 65.69
N THR A 384 -40.19 18.13 66.22
CA THR A 384 -39.83 16.69 66.18
C THR A 384 -40.82 15.83 66.98
N LEU A 385 -41.36 16.35 68.08
CA LEU A 385 -42.44 15.71 68.82
C LEU A 385 -43.78 15.74 68.08
N GLY A 386 -43.88 16.48 66.96
CA GLY A 386 -45.10 16.58 66.16
C GLY A 386 -46.10 17.61 66.68
N THR A 387 -45.72 18.50 67.60
CA THR A 387 -46.65 19.46 68.22
C THR A 387 -47.16 20.55 67.27
N GLU A 388 -46.60 20.66 66.07
CA GLU A 388 -47.04 21.59 65.02
C GLU A 388 -48.04 20.94 64.04
N ALA A 389 -48.19 19.61 64.08
CA ALA A 389 -49.03 18.89 63.15
C ALA A 389 -50.51 19.22 63.39
N ALA A 390 -51.25 19.55 62.32
CA ALA A 390 -52.68 19.83 62.33
C ALA A 390 -53.56 18.58 62.57
N THR A 391 -53.18 17.73 63.52
CA THR A 391 -53.76 16.42 63.78
C THR A 391 -54.05 16.26 65.27
N GLN A 392 -54.85 15.26 65.61
CA GLN A 392 -55.15 14.92 67.01
C GLN A 392 -53.88 14.50 67.77
N ASP A 393 -52.95 13.83 67.10
CA ASP A 393 -51.65 13.46 67.70
C ASP A 393 -50.82 14.70 68.03
N GLY A 394 -50.79 15.71 67.16
CA GLY A 394 -50.11 16.99 67.43
C GLY A 394 -50.66 17.70 68.66
N LEU A 395 -51.99 17.69 68.84
CA LEU A 395 -52.65 18.20 70.04
C LEU A 395 -52.23 17.40 71.29
N ILE A 396 -52.22 16.06 71.22
CA ILE A 396 -51.78 15.20 72.34
C ILE A 396 -50.33 15.50 72.72
N HIS A 397 -49.45 15.72 71.74
CA HIS A 397 -48.06 16.10 72.00
C HIS A 397 -47.95 17.49 72.62
N MET A 398 -48.77 18.45 72.20
CA MET A 398 -48.84 19.77 72.84
C MET A 398 -49.24 19.65 74.32
N ILE A 399 -50.24 18.83 74.62
CA ILE A 399 -50.67 18.57 76.01
C ILE A 399 -49.51 18.00 76.83
N LYS A 400 -48.76 17.03 76.29
CA LYS A 400 -47.59 16.46 76.98
C LYS A 400 -46.51 17.48 77.27
N VAL A 401 -46.26 18.43 76.35
CA VAL A 401 -45.24 19.47 76.54
C VAL A 401 -45.69 20.54 77.55
N LEU A 402 -46.99 20.84 77.62
CA LEU A 402 -47.51 21.81 78.59
C LEU A 402 -47.72 21.20 79.99
N ASP A 403 -47.75 19.87 80.12
CA ASP A 403 -47.89 19.14 81.38
C ASP A 403 -46.67 19.32 82.31
N ALA A 404 -46.93 19.69 83.57
CA ALA A 404 -45.92 19.89 84.61
C ALA A 404 -45.15 18.60 84.98
N GLY A 405 -45.68 17.42 84.62
CA GLY A 405 -44.97 16.14 84.77
C GLY A 405 -43.76 15.97 83.84
N TRP A 406 -43.77 16.67 82.70
CA TRP A 406 -42.79 16.59 81.61
C TRP A 406 -42.08 17.91 81.32
N ASN A 407 -42.65 19.03 81.79
CA ASN A 407 -42.06 20.36 81.72
C ASN A 407 -41.59 20.81 83.10
N ASP A 408 -40.29 21.04 83.23
CA ASP A 408 -39.63 21.51 84.45
C ASP A 408 -39.66 23.05 84.60
N ARG A 409 -40.21 23.76 83.60
CA ARG A 409 -40.40 25.22 83.62
C ARG A 409 -41.47 25.56 84.65
N THR A 410 -41.19 26.57 85.49
CA THR A 410 -42.11 26.98 86.57
C THR A 410 -43.46 27.44 86.02
N THR A 411 -44.50 26.64 86.19
CA THR A 411 -45.89 26.95 85.79
C THR A 411 -46.61 27.89 86.76
N THR A 412 -46.02 28.17 87.93
CA THR A 412 -46.68 28.85 89.05
C THR A 412 -46.51 30.37 89.08
N LYS A 413 -45.65 30.98 88.26
CA LYS A 413 -45.30 32.42 88.42
C LYS A 413 -45.86 33.38 87.36
N TRP A 414 -46.58 32.91 86.35
CA TRP A 414 -47.15 33.76 85.30
C TRP A 414 -48.53 33.27 84.85
N GLY A 415 -49.60 33.77 85.49
CA GLY A 415 -50.74 34.29 84.75
C GLY A 415 -51.93 33.43 84.32
N SER A 416 -52.07 32.14 84.64
CA SER A 416 -53.42 31.52 84.60
C SER A 416 -53.64 30.47 85.69
N ALA A 417 -54.86 30.45 86.24
CA ALA A 417 -55.29 29.41 87.17
C ALA A 417 -55.50 28.05 86.45
N ASP A 418 -55.50 28.06 85.12
CA ASP A 418 -55.98 26.96 84.28
C ASP A 418 -54.96 25.84 84.08
N TYR A 419 -53.65 26.12 84.23
CA TYR A 419 -52.59 25.11 84.14
C TYR A 419 -52.30 24.37 85.46
N ARG A 420 -52.93 24.77 86.58
CA ARG A 420 -52.68 24.18 87.91
C ARG A 420 -53.18 22.75 88.07
N TYR A 421 -53.95 22.22 87.09
CA TYR A 421 -54.57 20.90 87.15
C TYR A 421 -53.93 19.83 86.25
N LEU A 422 -52.81 20.14 85.58
CA LEU A 422 -52.01 19.16 84.86
C LEU A 422 -51.16 18.34 85.86
N LYS A 423 -51.83 17.44 86.60
CA LYS A 423 -51.19 16.31 87.28
C LYS A 423 -51.67 15.01 86.63
N PRO A 424 -50.85 13.94 86.59
CA PRO A 424 -51.11 12.76 85.76
C PRO A 424 -52.41 11.99 86.04
N THR A 425 -53.12 12.27 87.13
CA THR A 425 -54.27 11.48 87.59
C THR A 425 -55.64 11.93 87.05
N HIS A 426 -55.78 13.07 86.36
CA HIS A 426 -57.11 13.60 85.96
C HIS A 426 -57.20 14.18 84.53
N TRP A 427 -56.80 13.40 83.52
CA TRP A 427 -56.89 13.78 82.10
C TRP A 427 -58.32 14.13 81.62
N GLY A 428 -59.36 13.62 82.29
CA GLY A 428 -60.77 13.91 81.97
C GLY A 428 -61.29 15.29 82.45
N GLN A 429 -60.47 16.08 83.14
CA GLN A 429 -60.83 17.43 83.64
C GLN A 429 -60.03 18.56 82.97
N LEU A 430 -59.30 18.24 81.91
CA LEU A 430 -58.50 19.22 81.17
C LEU A 430 -59.39 20.15 80.36
N ASP A 431 -59.13 21.45 80.41
CA ASP A 431 -59.76 22.41 79.51
C ASP A 431 -59.17 22.25 78.10
N MET A 432 -59.81 21.38 77.31
CA MET A 432 -59.44 21.08 75.94
C MET A 432 -59.54 22.31 75.02
N THR A 433 -60.33 23.33 75.38
CA THR A 433 -60.45 24.55 74.57
C THR A 433 -59.20 25.41 74.68
N THR A 434 -58.65 25.55 75.90
CA THR A 434 -57.37 26.22 76.16
C THR A 434 -56.20 25.49 75.48
N LEU A 435 -56.17 24.16 75.55
CA LEU A 435 -55.11 23.34 74.94
C LEU A 435 -55.18 23.35 73.41
N GLN A 436 -56.38 23.34 72.83
CA GLN A 436 -56.58 23.50 71.40
C GLN A 436 -56.15 24.89 70.94
N ALA A 437 -56.48 25.96 71.68
CA ALA A 437 -56.03 27.32 71.38
C ALA A 437 -54.50 27.45 71.45
N ALA A 438 -53.86 26.83 72.45
CA ALA A 438 -52.40 26.76 72.54
C ALA A 438 -51.80 26.03 71.33
N HIS A 439 -52.34 24.87 70.96
CA HIS A 439 -51.89 24.09 69.81
C HIS A 439 -52.05 24.86 68.50
N ASP A 440 -53.19 25.53 68.28
CA ASP A 440 -53.44 26.32 67.08
C ASP A 440 -52.53 27.55 66.99
N LEU A 441 -52.28 28.24 68.11
CA LEU A 441 -51.34 29.36 68.16
C LEU A 441 -49.90 28.92 67.92
N PHE A 442 -49.48 27.79 68.49
CA PHE A 442 -48.14 27.25 68.25
C PHE A 442 -47.98 26.76 66.82
N ARG A 443 -48.99 26.09 66.26
CA ARG A 443 -48.99 25.65 64.85
C ARG A 443 -48.88 26.84 63.90
N LYS A 444 -49.57 27.93 64.21
CA LYS A 444 -49.60 29.12 63.35
C LYS A 444 -48.32 29.95 63.49
N TYR A 445 -47.79 30.11 64.71
CA TYR A 445 -46.73 31.05 65.02
C TYR A 445 -45.44 30.42 65.54
N GLY A 446 -45.31 29.09 65.62
CA GLY A 446 -44.18 28.39 66.23
C GLY A 446 -42.83 28.80 65.64
N LYS A 447 -42.75 28.90 64.31
CA LYS A 447 -41.57 29.42 63.62
C LYS A 447 -41.30 30.90 63.95
N THR A 448 -42.33 31.74 63.94
CA THR A 448 -42.21 33.16 64.32
C THR A 448 -41.75 33.32 65.77
N LEU A 449 -42.21 32.45 66.68
CA LEU A 449 -41.80 32.44 68.08
C LEU A 449 -40.32 32.10 68.24
N LYS A 450 -39.81 31.14 67.47
CA LYS A 450 -38.36 30.89 67.35
C LYS A 450 -37.62 32.11 66.81
N ASP A 451 -38.06 32.67 65.69
CA ASP A 451 -37.36 33.78 65.03
C ASP A 451 -37.32 35.04 65.92
N LYS A 452 -38.31 35.22 66.80
CA LYS A 452 -38.39 36.29 67.82
C LYS A 452 -37.66 35.95 69.13
N GLY A 453 -37.02 34.79 69.24
CA GLY A 453 -36.27 34.35 70.43
C GLY A 453 -37.16 34.00 71.63
N MET A 454 -38.46 33.78 71.42
CA MET A 454 -39.38 33.29 72.46
C MET A 454 -39.26 31.77 72.65
N LEU A 455 -38.74 31.07 71.63
CA LEU A 455 -38.35 29.66 71.68
C LEU A 455 -36.87 29.54 71.30
N ASP A 456 -36.21 28.50 71.81
CA ASP A 456 -34.83 28.16 71.41
C ASP A 456 -34.85 27.49 70.02
N PRO A 457 -33.77 27.54 69.20
CA PRO A 457 -33.79 27.10 67.80
C PRO A 457 -34.23 25.66 67.50
#